data_AF-A0A948IUJ8-F1
#
_entry.id   AF-A0A948IUJ8-F1
#
_cell.length_a   1.000
_cell.length_b   1.000
_cell.length_c   1.000
_cell.angle_alpha   90.00
_cell.angle_beta   90.00
_cell.angle_gamma   90.00
#
_symmetry.space_group_name_H-M   'P 1'
#
loop_
_entity.id
_entity.type
_entity.pdbx_description
1 polymer ?
#
loop_
_entity_poly.entity_id
_entity_poly.type
_entity_poly.pdbx_seq_one_letter_code
_entity_poly.pdbx_strand_id
1 'polypeptide(L)' 'MQNANKPDPADLPSTAKLLKSTAVAVVVAAGLLVTIVLPAEYGTDPTRVGSLLGLTEMGRIKM' A
#
# COMPACT_ATOMS: atom_id res chain seq x y z
N MET A 1 -16.40 -27.73 10.20
CA MET A 1 -15.09 -27.39 10.80
C MET A 1 -14.06 -27.45 9.68
N GLN A 2 -13.47 -26.31 9.27
CA GLN A 2 -12.39 -26.31 8.27
C GLN A 2 -11.06 -26.48 9.02
N ASN A 3 -10.69 -27.73 9.30
CA ASN A 3 -9.33 -28.03 9.73
C ASN A 3 -8.46 -27.79 8.48
N ALA A 4 -7.68 -26.72 8.47
CA ALA A 4 -6.77 -26.44 7.36
C ALA A 4 -5.80 -27.61 7.23
N ASN A 5 -5.93 -28.40 6.15
CA ASN A 5 -4.98 -29.46 5.84
C ASN A 5 -3.62 -28.78 5.63
N LYS A 6 -2.60 -29.19 6.41
CA LYS A 6 -1.26 -28.60 6.31
C LYS A 6 -0.78 -28.76 4.86
N PRO A 7 -0.37 -27.69 4.16
CA PRO A 7 0.12 -27.80 2.80
C PRO A 7 1.33 -28.74 2.75
N ASP A 8 1.43 -29.51 1.68
CA ASP A 8 2.67 -30.25 1.41
C ASP A 8 3.81 -29.23 1.25
N PRO A 9 5.02 -29.47 1.81
CA PRO A 9 6.16 -28.58 1.61
C PRO A 9 6.43 -28.22 0.14
N ALA A 10 6.07 -29.09 -0.81
CA ALA A 10 6.18 -28.83 -2.25
C ALA A 10 5.24 -27.71 -2.74
N ASP A 11 4.12 -27.46 -2.05
CA ASP A 11 3.14 -26.42 -2.39
C ASP A 11 3.51 -25.05 -1.79
N LEU A 12 4.54 -24.99 -0.92
CA LEU A 12 4.94 -23.75 -0.28
C LEU A 12 5.68 -22.83 -1.27
N PRO A 13 5.41 -21.51 -1.24
CA PRO A 13 6.16 -20.57 -2.03
C PRO A 13 7.63 -20.58 -1.60
N SER A 14 8.55 -20.54 -2.56
CA SER A 14 9.97 -20.40 -2.26
C SER A 14 10.25 -19.06 -1.57
N THR A 15 11.34 -19.00 -0.79
CA THR A 15 11.81 -17.76 -0.14
C THR A 15 11.94 -16.60 -1.13
N ALA A 16 12.40 -16.88 -2.36
CA ALA A 16 12.50 -15.89 -3.41
C ALA A 16 11.13 -15.32 -3.83
N LYS A 17 10.10 -16.17 -3.91
CA LYS A 17 8.72 -15.74 -4.20
C LYS A 17 8.16 -14.87 -3.07
N LEU A 18 8.43 -15.24 -1.82
CA LEU A 18 8.02 -14.46 -0.65
C LEU A 18 8.68 -13.08 -0.64
N LEU A 19 10.00 -13.01 -0.83
CA LEU A 19 10.73 -11.75 -0.91
C LEU A 19 10.22 -10.86 -2.05
N LYS A 20 9.95 -11.45 -3.22
CA LYS A 20 9.38 -10.71 -4.36
C LYS A 20 8.01 -10.13 -4.01
N SER A 21 7.12 -10.89 -3.37
CA SER A 21 5.81 -10.38 -2.96
C SER A 21 5.92 -9.26 -1.92
N THR A 22 6.83 -9.38 -0.95
CA THR A 22 7.05 -8.33 0.05
C THR A 22 7.59 -7.06 -0.59
N ALA A 23 8.54 -7.17 -1.53
CA ALA A 23 9.08 -6.02 -2.24
C ALA A 23 7.98 -5.26 -3.02
N VAL A 24 7.10 -5.99 -3.71
CA VAL A 24 5.95 -5.38 -4.41
C VAL A 24 5.01 -4.70 -3.42
N ALA A 25 4.71 -5.33 -2.28
CA ALA A 25 3.86 -4.74 -1.25
C ALA A 25 4.44 -3.42 -0.71
N VAL A 26 5.75 -3.36 -0.47
CA VAL A 26 6.43 -2.14 -0.03
C VAL A 26 6.31 -1.01 -1.07
N VAL A 27 6.49 -1.32 -2.35
CA VAL A 27 6.33 -0.33 -3.43
C VAL A 27 4.90 0.21 -3.49
N VAL A 28 3.90 -0.67 -3.39
CA VAL A 28 2.48 -0.27 -3.36
C VAL A 28 2.21 0.62 -2.14
N ALA A 29 2.68 0.23 -0.96
CA ALA A 29 2.50 1.00 0.26
C ALA A 29 3.13 2.40 0.16
N ALA A 30 4.35 2.50 -0.39
CA ALA A 30 5.01 3.78 -0.64
C ALA A 30 4.22 4.65 -1.63
N GLY A 31 3.67 4.05 -2.69
CA GLY A 31 2.79 4.74 -3.65
C GLY A 31 1.55 5.31 -2.97
N LEU A 32 0.85 4.51 -2.16
CA LEU A 32 -0.34 4.95 -1.42
C LEU A 32 0.00 6.05 -0.40
N LEU A 33 1.13 5.93 0.28
CA LEU A 33 1.60 6.96 1.22
C LEU A 33 1.73 8.32 0.53
N VAL A 34 2.39 8.36 -0.63
CA VAL A 34 2.69 9.62 -1.33
C VAL A 34 1.48 10.19 -2.07
N THR A 35 0.59 9.35 -2.60
CA THR A 35 -0.55 9.77 -3.44
C THR A 35 -1.85 9.98 -2.67
N ILE A 36 -2.02 9.34 -1.51
CA ILE A 36 -3.26 9.38 -0.73
C ILE A 36 -3.02 9.97 0.65
N VAL A 37 -2.11 9.38 1.43
CA VAL A 37 -1.92 9.75 2.84
C VAL A 37 -1.32 11.16 2.97
N LEU A 38 -0.26 11.47 2.23
CA LEU A 38 0.36 12.81 2.28
C LEU A 38 -0.61 13.93 1.86
N PRO A 39 -1.36 13.81 0.75
CA PRO A 39 -2.37 14.81 0.41
C PRO A 39 -3.49 14.91 1.44
N ALA A 40 -4.05 13.77 1.87
CA ALA A 40 -5.23 13.74 2.73
C ALA A 40 -4.95 14.21 4.17
N GLU A 41 -3.77 13.89 4.71
CA GLU A 41 -3.42 14.22 6.10
C GLU A 41 -2.62 15.52 6.21
N TYR A 42 -1.75 15.80 5.23
CA TYR A 42 -0.79 16.89 5.31
C TYR A 42 -0.96 17.96 4.23
N GLY A 43 -1.96 17.84 3.36
CA GLY A 43 -2.19 18.80 2.26
C GLY A 43 -1.03 18.89 1.26
N THR A 44 -0.09 17.93 1.31
CA THR A 44 1.14 17.94 0.51
C THR A 44 0.99 16.93 -0.62
N ASP A 45 0.95 17.41 -1.85
CA ASP A 45 0.68 16.58 -3.03
C ASP A 45 1.77 16.71 -4.10
N PRO A 46 2.85 15.91 -4.01
CA PRO A 46 3.94 15.94 -4.97
C PRO A 46 3.57 15.33 -6.33
N THR A 47 2.50 14.53 -6.39
CA THR A 47 2.08 13.80 -7.60
C THR A 47 0.92 14.45 -8.34
N ARG A 48 0.27 15.46 -7.73
CA ARG A 48 -0.99 16.10 -8.17
C ARG A 48 -2.22 15.18 -8.15
N VAL A 49 -2.05 13.88 -7.87
CA VAL A 49 -3.15 12.90 -7.79
C VAL A 49 -4.08 13.25 -6.63
N GLY A 50 -3.54 13.63 -5.48
CA GLY A 50 -4.35 14.01 -4.33
C GLY A 50 -5.25 15.21 -4.61
N SER A 51 -4.80 16.15 -5.42
CA SER A 51 -5.52 17.37 -5.78
C SER A 51 -6.62 17.07 -6.79
N LEU A 52 -6.36 16.18 -7.75
CA LEU A 52 -7.37 15.69 -8.68
C LEU A 52 -8.49 14.93 -7.97
N LEU A 53 -8.15 14.19 -6.91
CA LEU A 53 -9.11 13.44 -6.09
C LEU A 53 -9.74 14.28 -4.97
N GLY A 54 -9.33 15.54 -4.80
CA GLY A 54 -9.81 16.43 -3.73
C GLY A 54 -9.26 16.12 -2.33
N LEU A 55 -8.35 15.15 -2.19
CA LEU A 55 -7.71 14.76 -0.93
C LEU A 55 -6.83 15.87 -0.36
N THR A 56 -6.09 16.57 -1.22
CA THR A 56 -5.21 17.69 -0.81
C THR A 56 -5.98 18.80 -0.10
N GLU A 57 -7.21 19.07 -0.54
CA GLU A 57 -8.05 20.08 0.09
C GLU A 57 -8.42 19.70 1.52
N MET A 58 -8.76 18.42 1.73
CA MET A 58 -9.05 17.90 3.06
C MET A 58 -7.88 18.09 4.03
N GLY A 59 -6.66 17.77 3.59
CA GLY A 59 -5.46 17.92 4.42
C GLY A 59 -5.15 19.38 4.74
N ARG A 60 -5.36 20.30 3.80
CA ARG A 60 -5.14 21.73 4.02
C ARG A 60 -6.16 22.36 4.97
N ILE A 61 -7.42 21.92 4.95
CA ILE A 61 -8.45 22.41 5.88
C ILE A 61 -8.14 21.99 7.33
N LYS A 62 -7.42 20.88 7.51
CA LYS A 62 -7.08 20.33 8.83
C LYS A 62 -5.94 21.07 9.52
N MET A 63 -5.04 21.72 8.75
CA MET A 63 -3.91 22.51 9.26
C MET A 63 -4.35 23.93 9.64
#